data_AF-A0A844AXU3-F1
#
_entry.id   AF-A0A844AXU3-F1
#
_cell.length_a   1.000
_cell.length_b   1.000
_cell.length_c   1.000
_cell.angle_alpha   90.00
_cell.angle_beta   90.00
_cell.angle_gamma   90.00
#
_symmetry.space_group_name_H-M   'P 1'
#
loop_
_entity.id
_entity.type
_entity.pdbx_description
1 polymer ?
#
loop_
_entity_poly.entity_id
_entity_poly.type
_entity_poly.pdbx_seq_one_letter_code
_entity_poly.pdbx_strand_id
1 'polypeptide(L)' 'MDFMPTTYDEWEHCISVKCGIPLTVDYIAERIDALQNANDYTTQKFIERWGHAHHEQTLGWFREAATRLDALRA' A
#
# COMPACT_ATOMS: atom_id res chain seq x y z
N MET A 1 18.94 -8.99 -5.94
CA MET A 1 19.00 -7.63 -5.37
C MET A 1 17.57 -7.29 -4.96
N ASP A 2 17.31 -7.18 -3.66
CA ASP A 2 15.98 -6.90 -3.14
C ASP A 2 15.64 -5.43 -3.44
N PHE A 3 14.67 -5.18 -4.32
CA PHE A 3 14.27 -3.84 -4.73
C PHE A 3 13.18 -3.37 -3.78
N MET A 4 13.56 -2.60 -2.76
CA MET A 4 12.60 -1.92 -1.88
C MET A 4 12.22 -0.58 -2.51
N PRO A 5 10.93 -0.36 -2.86
CA PRO A 5 10.51 0.91 -3.41
C PRO A 5 10.70 2.03 -2.39
N THR A 6 11.15 3.19 -2.86
CA THR A 6 11.36 4.39 -2.03
C THR A 6 10.44 5.53 -2.42
N THR A 7 9.86 5.45 -3.62
CA THR A 7 8.88 6.41 -4.15
C THR A 7 7.54 5.74 -4.44
N TYR A 8 6.49 6.54 -4.59
CA TYR A 8 5.17 6.04 -4.98
C TYR A 8 5.22 5.29 -6.31
N ASP A 9 5.85 5.87 -7.35
CA ASP A 9 5.86 5.27 -8.69
C ASP A 9 6.62 3.93 -8.70
N GLU A 10 7.70 3.82 -7.92
CA GLU A 10 8.41 2.55 -7.72
C GLU A 10 7.56 1.51 -7.00
N TRP A 11 6.81 1.93 -5.98
CA TRP A 11 5.90 1.06 -5.24
C TRP A 11 4.73 0.59 -6.12
N GLU A 12 4.11 1.50 -6.85
CA GLU A 12 3.01 1.21 -7.78
C GLU A 12 3.46 0.23 -8.85
N HIS A 13 4.63 0.47 -9.46
CA HIS A 13 5.19 -0.45 -10.44
C HIS A 13 5.53 -1.81 -9.81
N CYS A 14 6.06 -1.82 -8.59
CA CYS A 14 6.37 -3.06 -7.88
C CYS A 14 5.10 -3.89 -7.65
N ILE A 15 4.06 -3.32 -7.08
CA ILE A 15 2.83 -4.06 -6.76
C ILE A 15 2.05 -4.48 -8.01
N SER A 16 1.92 -3.59 -9.00
CA SER A 16 1.09 -3.84 -10.18
C SER A 16 1.79 -4.67 -11.26
N VAL A 17 3.08 -4.41 -11.52
CA VAL A 17 3.83 -5.05 -12.61
C VAL A 17 4.67 -6.21 -12.09
N LYS A 18 5.49 -5.97 -11.06
CA LYS A 18 6.42 -7.01 -10.57
C LYS A 18 5.69 -8.10 -9.77
N CYS A 19 4.77 -7.71 -8.90
CA CYS A 19 3.95 -8.63 -8.11
C CYS A 19 2.67 -9.06 -8.83
N GLY A 20 2.28 -8.36 -9.92
CA GLY A 20 1.09 -8.70 -10.70
C GLY A 20 -0.23 -8.48 -9.96
N ILE A 21 -0.25 -7.62 -8.93
CA ILE A 21 -1.43 -7.34 -8.11
C ILE A 21 -2.10 -6.06 -8.63
N PRO A 22 -3.28 -6.15 -9.26
CA PRO A 22 -3.96 -4.96 -9.75
C PRO A 22 -4.43 -4.07 -8.61
N LEU A 23 -4.13 -2.77 -8.69
CA LEU A 23 -4.61 -1.75 -7.77
C LEU A 23 -6.06 -1.37 -8.09
N THR A 24 -7.00 -2.29 -7.86
CA THR A 24 -8.44 -2.00 -8.00
C THR A 24 -8.94 -1.18 -6.81
N VAL A 25 -10.08 -0.52 -6.97
CA VAL A 25 -10.66 0.26 -5.86
C VAL A 25 -11.03 -0.61 -4.66
N ASP A 26 -11.60 -1.78 -4.90
CA ASP A 26 -11.95 -2.70 -3.80
C ASP A 26 -10.69 -3.18 -3.07
N TYR A 27 -9.64 -3.54 -3.82
CA TYR A 27 -8.38 -3.96 -3.24
C TYR A 27 -7.72 -2.85 -2.43
N ILE A 28 -7.66 -1.63 -2.95
CA ILE A 28 -7.10 -0.49 -2.22
C ILE A 28 -7.89 -0.21 -0.94
N ALA A 29 -9.23 -0.19 -1.02
CA ALA A 29 -10.08 0.07 0.13
C ALA A 29 -9.87 -0.98 1.24
N GLU A 30 -9.84 -2.26 0.89
CA GLU A 30 -9.58 -3.36 1.82
C GLU A 30 -8.18 -3.21 2.47
N ARG A 31 -7.16 -2.89 1.68
CA ARG A 31 -5.79 -2.71 2.18
C ARG A 31 -5.64 -1.50 3.10
N ILE A 32 -6.34 -0.41 2.81
CA ILE A 32 -6.36 0.78 3.68
C ILE A 32 -7.00 0.43 5.02
N ASP A 33 -8.17 -0.22 5.02
CA ASP A 33 -8.90 -0.58 6.25
C ASP A 33 -8.05 -1.50 7.14
N ALA A 34 -7.47 -2.56 6.54
CA ALA A 34 -6.59 -3.49 7.24
C ALA A 34 -5.37 -2.78 7.87
N LEU A 35 -4.65 -1.97 7.09
CA LEU A 35 -3.44 -1.28 7.54
C LEU A 35 -3.73 -0.15 8.54
N GLN A 36 -4.92 0.44 8.53
CA GLN A 36 -5.32 1.45 9.52
C GLN A 36 -5.64 0.84 10.88
N ASN A 37 -6.06 -0.42 10.93
CA ASN A 37 -6.35 -1.10 12.18
C ASN A 37 -5.06 -1.55 12.88
N ALA A 38 -4.52 -0.70 13.77
CA ALA A 38 -3.31 -1.01 14.54
C ALA A 38 -3.47 -2.19 15.53
N ASN A 39 -4.71 -2.61 15.82
CA ASN A 39 -4.99 -3.79 16.65
C ASN A 39 -5.14 -5.07 15.83
N ASP A 40 -5.14 -4.99 14.49
CA ASP A 40 -5.16 -6.16 13.64
C ASP A 40 -3.82 -6.91 13.74
N TYR A 41 -3.90 -8.23 13.90
CA TYR A 41 -2.73 -9.08 14.07
C TYR A 41 -1.78 -9.03 12.86
N THR A 42 -2.33 -8.94 11.64
CA THR A 42 -1.51 -8.87 10.43
C THR A 42 -0.82 -7.52 10.30
N THR A 43 -1.48 -6.43 10.70
CA THR A 43 -0.89 -5.09 10.76
C THR A 43 0.22 -5.00 11.82
N GLN A 44 0.00 -5.59 12.99
CA GLN A 44 1.05 -5.68 14.02
C GLN A 44 2.26 -6.48 13.50
N LYS A 45 2.04 -7.63 12.86
CA LYS A 45 3.12 -8.42 12.25
C LYS A 45 3.84 -7.69 11.12
N PHE A 46 3.13 -6.86 10.37
CA PHE A 46 3.71 -6.01 9.34
C PHE A 46 4.64 -4.96 9.96
N ILE A 47 4.17 -4.26 10.99
CA ILE A 47 4.94 -3.24 11.72
C ILE A 47 6.15 -3.87 12.43
N GLU A 48 5.99 -5.03 13.07
CA GLU A 48 7.11 -5.74 13.71
C GLU A 48 8.22 -6.10 12.71
N ARG A 49 7.85 -6.47 11.47
CA ARG A 49 8.81 -6.88 10.44
C ARG A 49 9.49 -5.71 9.75
N TRP A 50 8.74 -4.65 9.46
CA TRP A 50 9.19 -3.56 8.57
C TRP A 50 9.35 -2.20 9.27
N GLY A 51 8.85 -2.07 10.50
CA GLY A 51 8.86 -0.84 11.28
C GLY A 51 7.69 0.09 10.98
N HIS A 52 7.44 1.01 11.92
CA HIS A 52 6.36 2.00 11.82
C HIS A 52 6.51 2.94 10.62
N ALA A 53 7.73 3.42 10.33
CA ALA A 53 7.95 4.32 9.20
C ALA A 53 7.56 3.69 7.86
N HIS A 54 7.85 2.41 7.66
CA HIS A 54 7.48 1.69 6.45
C HIS A 54 5.97 1.43 6.38
N HIS A 55 5.33 1.16 7.52
CA HIS A 55 3.88 1.04 7.62
C HIS A 55 3.16 2.33 7.24
N GLU A 56 3.56 3.47 7.80
CA GLU A 56 2.98 4.77 7.48
C GLU A 56 3.19 5.14 6.01
N GLN A 57 4.38 4.89 5.46
CA GLN A 57 4.68 5.11 4.06
C GLN A 57 3.80 4.24 3.15
N THR A 58 3.69 2.95 3.43
CA THR A 58 2.88 2.01 2.63
C THR A 58 1.41 2.41 2.65
N LEU A 59 0.87 2.77 3.83
CA LEU A 59 -0.49 3.27 3.97
C LEU A 59 -0.69 4.60 3.22
N GLY A 60 0.31 5.48 3.24
CA GLY A 60 0.33 6.71 2.45
C GLY A 60 0.21 6.45 0.95
N TRP A 61 0.97 5.48 0.43
CA TRP A 61 0.89 5.12 -0.99
C TRP A 61 -0.47 4.52 -1.38
N PHE A 62 -1.07 3.68 -0.53
CA PHE A 62 -2.43 3.20 -0.81
C PHE A 62 -3.45 4.35 -0.86
N ARG A 63 -3.34 5.35 0.03
CA ARG A 63 -4.20 6.54 0.00
C ARG A 63 -3.99 7.38 -1.25
N GLU A 64 -2.75 7.56 -1.68
CA GLU A 64 -2.44 8.26 -2.93
C GLU A 64 -3.03 7.53 -4.14
N ALA A 65 -2.93 6.20 -4.18
CA ALA A 65 -3.54 5.39 -5.24
C ALA A 65 -5.07 5.55 -5.27
N ALA A 66 -5.73 5.60 -4.10
CA ALA A 66 -7.16 5.87 -4.02
C ALA A 66 -7.52 7.23 -4.63
N THR A 67 -6.79 8.30 -4.27
CA THR A 67 -7.00 9.65 -4.82
C THR A 67 -6.78 9.69 -6.33
N ARG A 68 -5.70 9.05 -6.84
CA ARG A 68 -5.42 9.01 -8.29
C ARG A 68 -6.54 8.27 -9.05
N LEU A 69 -7.07 7.17 -8.51
CA LEU A 69 -8.17 6.45 -9.14
C LEU A 69 -9.48 7.22 -9.13
N ASP A 70 -9.77 7.97 -8.07
CA ASP A 70 -10.95 8.83 -8.00
C ASP A 70 -10.86 9.95 -9.05
N ALA A 71 -9.69 10.60 -9.16
CA ALA A 71 -9.44 11.64 -10.17
C ALA A 71 -9.56 11.14 -11.62
N LEU A 72 -9.32 9.86 -11.89
CA LEU A 72 -9.51 9.25 -13.22
C LEU A 72 -10.96 8.88 -13.52
N ARG A 73 -11.84 8.88 -12.51
CA ARG A 73 -13.27 8.51 -12.63
C ARG A 73 -14.19 9.73 -12.68
N ALA A 74 -13.70 10.89 -12.25
CA ALA A 74 -14.39 12.18 -12.29
C ALA A 74 -14.36 12.81 -13.69
#